data_AF-A0A921Z0R0-F1
#
_entry.id   AF-A0A921Z0R0-F1
#
_cell.length_a   1.000
_cell.length_b   1.000
_cell.length_c   1.000
_cell.angle_alpha   90.00
_cell.angle_beta   90.00
_cell.angle_gamma   90.00
#
_symmetry.space_group_name_H-M   'P 1'
#
loop_
_entity.id
_entity.type
_entity.pdbx_description
1 polymer ?
#
loop_
_entity_poly.entity_id
_entity_poly.type
_entity_poly.pdbx_seq_one_letter_code
_entity_poly.pdbx_strand_id
1 'polypeptide(L)'
;MLKSNLFTRSPYAAIAELAFGPPARRLVTFLIDATVFGSGVPNIILAAQSMQLFWWKITGGNVGITYCVWMLLLGVILCPVMWLGSPKDMKPLALTSVFIVSTIAICTWTCIIMDNVTPLSVTNLMNYRPQSGDFLMAYGILAFQFDIHPMLLTIQVDMRDSRKINTAVLGGFAVTGFMFTVTTLLMATRYGINIDNNILQTIPPSIPLYVIALLVTLQLSLSSAVGNSALFQHIEDLLKIPRNFCIQRCLIRSSIIALAVFLGESVPRFDLVMGLVGSTLTGPLMFIFPPLIFLRLCYIKSVKDANVDLSNRLKNGVKPNGIANGVQNGRQRWPLIKESLETKYNTFTSTYVEIHPRKYDGYSIKWYDVLLALIVMSMGIGATIVATYSSWSDTIAYAEFSPPCLINATIAARSFLRISSSVL
;
A
#
# COMPACT_ATOMS: atom_id res chain seq x y z
N MET A 1 -1.24 15.55 26.92
CA MET A 1 -0.68 16.14 25.69
C MET A 1 -0.06 15.12 24.73
N LEU A 2 0.69 14.10 25.17
CA LEU A 2 1.24 13.07 24.25
C LEU A 2 0.17 12.18 23.58
N LYS A 3 -0.96 11.92 24.25
CA LYS A 3 -2.04 11.06 23.73
C LYS A 3 -2.91 11.74 22.66
N SER A 4 -3.02 13.07 22.69
CA SER A 4 -3.82 13.85 21.73
C SER A 4 -3.12 14.08 20.39
N ASN A 5 -1.79 14.12 20.36
CA ASN A 5 -1.00 14.22 19.12
C ASN A 5 -0.91 12.90 18.34
N LEU A 6 -1.23 11.77 19.00
CA LEU A 6 -1.09 10.43 18.44
C LEU A 6 -2.29 10.03 17.56
N PHE A 7 -3.51 10.41 17.99
CA PHE A 7 -4.74 10.24 17.19
C PHE A 7 -4.72 11.06 15.90
N THR A 8 -3.95 12.16 15.86
CA THR A 8 -3.84 13.05 14.70
C THR A 8 -2.89 12.54 13.62
N ARG A 9 -1.97 11.61 13.92
CA ARG A 9 -0.89 11.22 12.99
C ARG A 9 -1.05 9.83 12.38
N SER A 10 -1.60 8.87 13.14
CA SER A 10 -1.83 7.50 12.67
C SER A 10 -3.18 6.95 13.19
N PRO A 11 -4.31 7.45 12.65
CA PRO A 11 -5.63 7.10 13.16
C PRO A 11 -5.90 5.59 13.11
N TYR A 12 -5.41 4.87 12.10
CA TYR A 12 -5.56 3.42 11.99
C TYR A 12 -4.91 2.67 13.16
N ALA A 13 -3.67 3.02 13.52
CA ALA A 13 -2.95 2.41 14.64
C ALA A 13 -3.58 2.77 16.01
N ALA A 14 -4.16 3.96 16.13
CA ALA A 14 -4.87 4.39 17.34
C ALA A 14 -6.18 3.61 17.54
N ILE A 15 -6.91 3.31 16.45
CA ILE A 15 -8.10 2.45 16.52
C ILE A 15 -7.72 1.01 16.91
N ALA A 16 -6.61 0.49 16.38
CA ALA A 16 -6.09 -0.81 16.79
C ALA A 16 -5.74 -0.85 18.29
N GLU A 17 -5.13 0.23 18.83
CA GLU A 17 -4.88 0.37 20.26
C GLU A 17 -6.18 0.36 21.08
N LEU A 18 -7.22 1.03 20.59
CA LEU A 18 -8.51 1.09 21.28
C LEU A 18 -9.22 -0.27 21.33
N ALA A 19 -9.08 -1.08 20.28
CA ALA A 19 -9.76 -2.37 20.16
C ALA A 19 -9.03 -3.51 20.93
N PHE A 20 -7.70 -3.59 20.82
CA PHE A 20 -6.90 -4.72 21.31
C PHE A 20 -5.74 -4.33 22.24
N GLY A 21 -5.55 -3.04 22.49
CA GLY A 21 -4.52 -2.52 23.38
C GLY A 21 -3.16 -2.26 22.71
N PRO A 22 -2.12 -1.98 23.53
CA PRO A 22 -0.79 -1.58 23.06
C PRO A 22 -0.06 -2.56 22.12
N PRO A 23 -0.13 -3.89 22.25
CA PRO A 23 0.61 -4.79 21.37
C PRO A 23 0.08 -4.75 19.92
N ALA A 24 -1.25 -4.66 19.75
CA ALA A 24 -1.87 -4.58 18.43
C ALA A 24 -1.48 -3.29 17.70
N ARG A 25 -1.36 -2.17 18.43
CA ARG A 25 -0.84 -0.92 17.86
C ARG A 25 0.56 -1.09 17.29
N ARG A 26 1.49 -1.71 18.03
CA ARG A 26 2.87 -1.89 17.56
C ARG A 26 2.92 -2.74 16.30
N LEU A 27 2.14 -3.82 16.25
CA LEU A 27 2.05 -4.69 15.09
C LEU A 27 1.51 -3.96 13.86
N VAL A 28 0.40 -3.23 14.01
CA VAL A 28 -0.24 -2.50 12.92
C VAL A 28 0.65 -1.36 12.41
N THR A 29 1.29 -0.61 13.31
CA THR A 29 2.25 0.43 12.91
C THR A 29 3.43 -0.16 12.16
N PHE A 30 4.01 -1.27 12.64
CA PHE A 30 5.08 -1.97 11.93
C PHE A 30 4.65 -2.41 10.54
N LEU A 31 3.46 -2.98 10.38
CA LEU A 31 2.95 -3.39 9.07
C LEU A 31 2.77 -2.21 8.13
N ILE A 32 2.20 -1.09 8.59
CA ILE A 32 2.05 0.12 7.78
C ILE A 32 3.41 0.64 7.33
N ASP A 33 4.37 0.75 8.26
CA ASP A 33 5.72 1.23 7.96
C ASP A 33 6.45 0.31 6.98
N ALA A 34 6.34 -1.01 7.18
CA ALA A 34 6.90 -2.01 6.28
C ALA A 34 6.27 -1.92 4.89
N THR A 35 4.95 -1.69 4.79
CA THR A 35 4.27 -1.54 3.49
C THR A 35 4.71 -0.27 2.77
N VAL A 36 4.80 0.86 3.48
CA VAL A 36 5.29 2.12 2.90
C VAL A 36 6.72 1.95 2.39
N PHE A 37 7.60 1.35 3.19
CA PHE A 37 8.96 1.02 2.76
C PHE A 37 8.98 0.09 1.53
N GLY A 38 8.22 -1.02 1.61
CA GLY A 38 8.11 -2.01 0.55
C GLY A 38 7.55 -1.44 -0.75
N SER A 39 6.66 -0.44 -0.69
CA SER A 39 6.15 0.28 -1.86
C SER A 39 7.19 1.16 -2.54
N GLY A 40 8.20 1.63 -1.80
CA GLY A 40 9.29 2.44 -2.33
C GLY A 40 10.23 1.66 -3.25
N VAL A 41 10.46 0.38 -2.95
CA VAL A 41 11.38 -0.49 -3.71
C VAL A 41 10.96 -0.64 -5.19
N PRO A 42 9.74 -1.10 -5.53
CA PRO A 42 9.32 -1.25 -6.93
C PRO A 42 9.23 0.09 -7.66
N ASN A 43 8.90 1.19 -6.95
CA ASN A 43 8.91 2.53 -7.54
C ASN A 43 10.32 2.94 -8.03
N ILE A 44 11.37 2.64 -7.25
CA ILE A 44 12.76 2.91 -7.64
C ILE A 44 13.19 2.01 -8.82
N ILE A 45 12.84 0.73 -8.79
CA ILE A 45 13.16 -0.21 -9.89
C ILE A 45 12.50 0.25 -11.20
N LEU A 46 11.20 0.56 -11.17
CA LEU A 46 10.45 0.98 -12.36
C LEU A 46 10.89 2.36 -12.87
N ALA A 47 11.28 3.27 -11.97
CA ALA A 47 11.88 4.54 -12.34
C ALA A 47 13.23 4.33 -13.05
N ALA A 48 14.07 3.41 -12.57
CA ALA A 48 15.35 3.10 -13.19
C ALA A 48 15.20 2.50 -14.59
N GLN A 49 14.24 1.58 -14.78
CA GLN A 49 13.92 1.02 -16.09
C GLN A 49 13.42 2.09 -17.07
N SER A 50 12.55 2.99 -16.61
CA SER A 50 12.03 4.09 -17.41
C SER A 50 13.13 5.09 -17.77
N MET A 51 14.03 5.39 -16.83
CA MET A 51 15.17 6.28 -17.07
C MET A 51 16.18 5.70 -18.07
N GLN A 52 16.43 4.38 -18.04
CA GLN A 52 17.25 3.72 -19.05
C GLN A 52 16.68 3.92 -20.46
N LEU A 53 15.36 3.74 -20.62
CA LEU A 53 14.68 3.89 -21.91
C LEU A 53 14.85 5.32 -22.47
N PHE A 54 14.76 6.32 -21.60
CA PHE A 54 15.01 7.71 -21.95
C PHE A 54 16.49 7.98 -22.30
N TRP A 55 17.42 7.45 -21.50
CA TRP A 55 18.85 7.66 -21.70
C TRP A 55 19.39 7.11 -23.03
N TRP A 56 18.89 5.93 -23.42
CA TRP A 56 19.24 5.32 -24.70
C TRP A 56 18.99 6.26 -25.88
N LYS A 57 17.96 7.11 -25.79
CA LYS A 57 17.62 8.08 -26.82
C LYS A 57 18.57 9.28 -26.87
N ILE A 58 18.91 9.87 -25.72
CA ILE A 58 19.81 11.04 -25.66
C ILE A 58 21.17 10.69 -26.25
N THR A 59 21.64 9.47 -25.99
CA THR A 59 22.99 9.04 -26.38
C THR A 59 23.04 8.43 -27.78
N GLY A 60 21.92 8.38 -28.50
CA GLY A 60 21.84 7.77 -29.83
C GLY A 60 22.25 6.28 -29.83
N GLY A 61 22.15 5.60 -28.68
CA GLY A 61 22.58 4.21 -28.50
C GLY A 61 24.08 4.01 -28.28
N ASN A 62 24.91 5.07 -28.23
CA ASN A 62 26.36 4.94 -28.06
C ASN A 62 26.79 4.64 -26.60
N VAL A 63 25.98 4.99 -25.60
CA VAL A 63 26.33 4.80 -24.18
C VAL A 63 25.23 4.02 -23.47
N GLY A 64 25.38 2.69 -23.46
CA GLY A 64 24.46 1.77 -22.79
C GLY A 64 24.69 1.71 -21.28
N ILE A 65 23.99 2.56 -20.52
CA ILE A 65 23.93 2.45 -19.05
C ILE A 65 22.79 1.51 -18.68
N THR A 66 23.11 0.41 -17.98
CA THR A 66 22.12 -0.57 -17.50
C THR A 66 21.20 0.02 -16.41
N TYR A 67 19.95 -0.44 -16.33
CA TYR A 67 18.99 0.02 -15.31
C TYR A 67 19.49 -0.17 -13.86
N CYS A 68 20.36 -1.15 -13.55
CA CYS A 68 20.96 -1.29 -12.20
C CYS A 68 21.75 -0.03 -11.81
N VAL A 69 22.58 0.48 -12.73
CA VAL A 69 23.35 1.71 -12.50
C VAL A 69 22.41 2.92 -12.35
N TRP A 70 21.35 2.98 -13.15
CA TRP A 70 20.31 4.00 -12.98
C TRP A 70 19.60 3.91 -11.63
N MET A 71 19.41 2.71 -11.09
CA MET A 71 18.82 2.49 -9.77
C MET A 71 19.68 3.11 -8.67
N LEU A 72 21.00 2.88 -8.71
CA LEU A 72 21.97 3.51 -7.81
C LEU A 72 21.98 5.04 -7.96
N LEU A 73 22.03 5.54 -9.20
CA LEU A 73 22.03 6.98 -9.48
C LEU A 73 20.76 7.65 -8.97
N LEU A 74 19.58 7.07 -9.24
CA LEU A 74 18.31 7.58 -8.75
C LEU A 74 18.24 7.52 -7.23
N GLY A 75 18.76 6.48 -6.59
CA GLY A 75 18.88 6.41 -5.13
C GLY A 75 19.70 7.56 -4.54
N VAL A 76 20.84 7.89 -5.16
CA VAL A 76 21.71 9.01 -4.75
C VAL A 76 21.03 10.35 -5.02
N ILE A 77 20.34 10.52 -6.15
CA ILE A 77 19.61 11.75 -6.50
C ILE A 77 18.39 11.96 -5.59
N LEU A 78 17.70 10.89 -5.21
CA LEU A 78 16.56 10.93 -4.30
C LEU A 78 16.96 11.23 -2.86
N CYS A 79 18.16 10.83 -2.41
CA CYS A 79 18.66 11.13 -1.06
C CYS A 79 18.52 12.60 -0.64
N PRO A 80 19.08 13.59 -1.36
CA PRO A 80 18.95 15.00 -1.00
C PRO A 80 17.50 15.49 -1.10
N VAL A 81 16.73 14.99 -2.07
CA VAL A 81 15.29 15.31 -2.20
C VAL A 81 14.53 14.86 -0.95
N MET A 82 14.90 13.70 -0.40
CA MET A 82 14.28 13.14 0.79
C MET A 82 14.80 13.74 2.09
N TRP A 83 15.93 14.46 2.10
CA TRP A 83 16.35 15.24 3.26
C TRP A 83 15.49 16.47 3.48
N LEU A 84 14.93 17.02 2.39
CA LEU A 84 13.94 18.09 2.49
C LEU A 84 12.73 17.55 3.27
N GLY A 85 12.25 18.35 4.21
CA GLY A 85 11.08 18.00 5.01
C GLY A 85 9.85 17.77 4.13
N SER A 86 8.85 17.10 4.70
CA SER A 86 7.53 16.97 4.07
C SER A 86 7.04 18.34 3.59
N PRO A 87 6.63 18.50 2.31
CA PRO A 87 6.19 19.78 1.79
C PRO A 87 5.04 20.32 2.65
N LYS A 88 5.10 21.62 2.96
CA LYS A 88 4.12 22.28 3.83
C LYS A 88 2.71 22.25 3.23
N ASP A 89 2.63 22.31 1.89
CA ASP A 89 1.38 22.26 1.13
C ASP A 89 1.32 20.99 0.25
N MET A 90 0.56 19.99 0.69
CA MET A 90 0.36 18.73 -0.05
C MET A 90 -0.58 18.85 -1.26
N LYS A 91 -1.45 19.85 -1.27
CA LYS A 91 -2.47 20.05 -2.31
C LYS A 91 -1.90 20.28 -3.71
N PRO A 92 -0.97 21.25 -3.95
CA PRO A 92 -0.41 21.46 -5.28
C PRO A 92 0.35 20.22 -5.77
N LEU A 93 1.05 19.52 -4.86
CA LEU A 93 1.78 18.31 -5.18
C LEU A 93 0.88 17.17 -5.68
N ALA A 94 -0.22 16.92 -4.96
CA ALA A 94 -1.21 15.94 -5.34
C ALA A 94 -1.88 16.32 -6.68
N LEU A 95 -2.18 17.60 -6.89
CA LEU A 95 -2.76 18.08 -8.15
C LEU A 95 -1.79 17.87 -9.32
N THR A 96 -0.52 18.28 -9.19
CA THR A 96 0.51 18.06 -10.21
C THR A 96 0.69 16.58 -10.52
N SER A 97 0.67 15.72 -9.50
CA SER A 97 0.75 14.27 -9.69
C SER A 97 -0.40 13.72 -10.53
N VAL A 98 -1.64 14.15 -10.28
CA VAL A 98 -2.80 13.71 -11.06
C VAL A 98 -2.69 14.15 -12.52
N PHE A 99 -2.21 15.38 -12.77
CA PHE A 99 -1.95 15.84 -14.14
C PHE A 99 -0.90 14.99 -14.84
N ILE A 100 0.24 14.73 -14.20
CA ILE A 100 1.32 13.91 -14.77
C ILE A 100 0.81 12.49 -15.11
N VAL A 101 0.12 11.83 -14.18
CA VAL A 101 -0.43 10.47 -14.38
C VAL A 101 -1.46 10.44 -15.51
N SER A 102 -2.33 11.46 -15.58
CA SER A 102 -3.33 11.56 -16.65
C SER A 102 -2.67 11.75 -18.01
N THR A 103 -1.64 12.61 -18.10
CA THR A 103 -0.85 12.81 -19.32
C THR A 103 -0.14 11.52 -19.73
N ILE A 104 0.50 10.81 -18.80
CA ILE A 104 1.15 9.51 -19.05
C ILE A 104 0.15 8.53 -19.65
N ALA A 105 -1.04 8.40 -19.06
CA ALA A 105 -2.04 7.45 -19.54
C ALA A 105 -2.54 7.78 -20.95
N ILE A 106 -2.92 9.04 -21.19
CA ILE A 106 -3.40 9.49 -22.51
C ILE A 106 -2.31 9.28 -23.57
N CYS A 107 -1.07 9.72 -23.28
CA CYS A 107 0.04 9.55 -24.22
C CYS A 107 0.38 8.07 -24.45
N THR A 108 0.23 7.21 -23.44
CA THR A 108 0.43 5.76 -23.60
C THR A 108 -0.64 5.18 -24.52
N TRP A 109 -1.91 5.54 -24.31
CA TRP A 109 -3.00 5.08 -25.17
C TRP A 109 -2.82 5.54 -26.62
N THR A 110 -2.39 6.79 -26.83
CA THR A 110 -2.11 7.27 -28.20
C THR A 110 -0.94 6.54 -28.84
N CYS A 111 0.11 6.20 -28.10
CA CYS A 111 1.22 5.40 -28.62
C CYS A 111 0.75 4.01 -29.07
N ILE A 112 -0.07 3.34 -28.25
CA ILE A 112 -0.58 1.99 -28.56
C ILE A 112 -1.53 2.01 -29.77
N ILE A 113 -2.41 3.03 -29.86
CA ILE A 113 -3.37 3.14 -30.96
C ILE A 113 -2.67 3.43 -32.28
N MET A 114 -1.63 4.28 -32.25
CA MET A 114 -0.88 4.72 -33.43
C MET A 114 0.29 3.79 -33.79
N ASP A 115 0.46 2.67 -33.09
CA ASP A 115 1.46 1.67 -33.44
C ASP A 115 1.09 0.99 -34.77
N ASN A 116 1.85 1.35 -35.81
CA ASN A 116 1.77 0.78 -37.15
C ASN A 116 2.98 -0.10 -37.48
N VAL A 117 3.93 -0.25 -36.55
CA VAL A 117 5.20 -0.94 -36.78
C VAL A 117 5.10 -2.39 -36.32
N THR A 118 4.46 -2.62 -35.18
CA THR A 118 4.31 -3.97 -34.62
C THR A 118 3.16 -4.70 -35.33
N PRO A 119 3.38 -5.89 -35.91
CA PRO A 119 2.29 -6.68 -36.46
C PRO A 119 1.34 -7.08 -35.33
N LEU A 120 0.03 -7.09 -35.60
CA LEU A 120 -0.95 -7.54 -34.61
C LEU A 120 -0.62 -8.97 -34.17
N SER A 121 -0.67 -9.21 -32.86
CA SER A 121 -0.50 -10.55 -32.31
C SER A 121 -1.54 -11.51 -32.91
N VAL A 122 -1.07 -12.49 -33.68
CA VAL A 122 -1.89 -13.57 -34.23
C VAL A 122 -2.26 -14.59 -33.13
N THR A 123 -1.56 -14.56 -32.00
CA THR A 123 -1.81 -15.48 -30.89
C THR A 123 -3.05 -15.06 -30.10
N ASN A 124 -4.10 -15.89 -30.16
CA ASN A 124 -5.33 -15.68 -29.41
C ASN A 124 -5.08 -15.79 -27.91
N LEU A 125 -5.32 -14.69 -27.18
CA LEU A 125 -5.36 -14.63 -25.71
C LEU A 125 -6.26 -15.72 -25.09
N MET A 126 -7.28 -16.16 -25.83
CA MET A 126 -8.21 -17.23 -25.46
C MET A 126 -7.56 -18.61 -25.30
N ASN A 127 -6.36 -18.82 -25.85
CA ASN A 127 -5.63 -20.08 -25.73
C ASN A 127 -4.59 -20.06 -24.60
N TYR A 128 -4.36 -18.91 -23.95
CA TYR A 128 -3.46 -18.81 -22.81
C TYR A 128 -4.11 -19.45 -21.58
N ARG A 129 -3.46 -20.47 -21.02
CA ARG A 129 -3.93 -21.15 -19.81
C ARG A 129 -3.06 -20.69 -18.62
N PRO A 130 -3.56 -19.79 -17.76
CA PRO A 130 -2.77 -19.27 -16.66
C PRO A 130 -2.42 -20.37 -15.67
N GLN A 131 -1.19 -20.35 -15.16
CA GLN A 131 -0.79 -21.23 -14.07
C GLN A 131 -1.34 -20.70 -12.74
N SER A 132 -1.54 -21.57 -11.75
CA SER A 132 -2.00 -21.16 -10.41
C SER A 132 -1.06 -20.15 -9.74
N GLY A 133 0.24 -20.18 -10.05
CA GLY A 133 1.22 -19.21 -9.57
C GLY A 133 0.97 -17.80 -10.13
N ASP A 134 0.68 -17.68 -11.42
CA ASP A 134 0.37 -16.40 -12.07
C ASP A 134 -0.82 -15.71 -11.42
N PHE A 135 -1.85 -16.49 -11.05
CA PHE A 135 -3.04 -15.96 -10.38
C PHE A 135 -2.73 -15.41 -8.99
N LEU A 136 -1.86 -16.10 -8.23
CA LEU A 136 -1.46 -15.67 -6.89
C LEU A 136 -0.57 -14.42 -6.92
N MET A 137 0.35 -14.37 -7.88
CA MET A 137 1.18 -13.19 -8.12
C MET A 137 0.32 -12.00 -8.54
N ALA A 138 -0.64 -12.19 -9.45
CA ALA A 138 -1.59 -11.16 -9.87
C ALA A 138 -2.43 -10.67 -8.68
N TYR A 139 -2.92 -11.58 -7.82
CA TYR A 139 -3.61 -11.21 -6.58
C TYR A 139 -2.74 -10.32 -5.68
N GLY A 140 -1.47 -10.68 -5.46
CA GLY A 140 -0.54 -9.89 -4.67
C GLY A 140 -0.34 -8.49 -5.24
N ILE A 141 -0.12 -8.38 -6.55
CA ILE A 141 0.05 -7.09 -7.25
C ILE A 141 -1.23 -6.25 -7.15
N LEU A 142 -2.41 -6.84 -7.31
CA LEU A 142 -3.68 -6.13 -7.17
C LEU A 142 -3.93 -5.67 -5.72
N ALA A 143 -3.60 -6.51 -4.74
CA ALA A 143 -3.68 -6.14 -3.33
C ALA A 143 -2.79 -4.94 -3.02
N PHE A 144 -1.54 -4.96 -3.49
CA PHE A 144 -0.62 -3.82 -3.42
C PHE A 144 -1.19 -2.56 -4.10
N GLN A 145 -1.72 -2.71 -5.31
CA GLN A 145 -2.18 -1.59 -6.14
C GLN A 145 -3.38 -0.84 -5.55
N PHE A 146 -4.27 -1.55 -4.85
CA PHE A 146 -5.45 -0.98 -4.20
C PHE A 146 -5.25 -0.75 -2.70
N ASP A 147 -4.00 -0.66 -2.24
CA ASP A 147 -3.66 -0.38 -0.85
C ASP A 147 -3.87 1.08 -0.45
N ILE A 148 -5.12 1.47 -0.24
CA ILE A 148 -5.46 2.78 0.33
C ILE A 148 -5.91 2.67 1.80
N HIS A 149 -6.15 1.46 2.30
CA HIS A 149 -6.89 1.22 3.55
C HIS A 149 -6.27 1.91 4.77
N PRO A 150 -4.95 1.81 5.02
CA PRO A 150 -4.34 2.51 6.16
C PRO A 150 -4.39 4.04 6.01
N MET A 151 -4.42 4.53 4.76
CA MET A 151 -4.41 5.96 4.44
C MET A 151 -5.81 6.59 4.44
N LEU A 152 -6.87 5.80 4.26
CA LEU A 152 -8.26 6.28 4.24
C LEU A 152 -8.63 7.14 5.45
N LEU A 153 -8.21 6.70 6.64
CA LEU A 153 -8.50 7.42 7.88
C LEU A 153 -7.71 8.72 7.98
N THR A 154 -6.46 8.73 7.50
CA THR A 154 -5.65 9.95 7.45
C THR A 154 -6.27 10.96 6.48
N ILE A 155 -6.66 10.51 5.28
CA ILE A 155 -7.38 11.32 4.30
C ILE A 155 -8.67 11.88 4.91
N GLN A 156 -9.43 11.04 5.63
CA GLN A 156 -10.68 11.47 6.25
C GLN A 156 -10.49 12.57 7.30
N VAL A 157 -9.40 12.55 8.07
CA VAL A 157 -9.05 13.62 9.02
C VAL A 157 -8.62 14.90 8.31
N ASP A 158 -7.96 14.78 7.16
CA ASP A 158 -7.51 15.92 6.35
C ASP A 158 -8.60 16.52 5.44
N MET A 159 -9.73 15.82 5.26
CA MET A 159 -10.85 16.29 4.47
C MET A 159 -11.60 17.43 5.15
N ARG A 160 -11.92 18.49 4.38
CA ARG A 160 -12.77 19.61 4.84
C ARG A 160 -14.15 19.13 5.34
N ASP A 161 -14.70 18.09 4.71
CA ASP A 161 -15.94 17.44 5.14
C ASP A 161 -15.74 15.92 5.13
N SER A 162 -15.45 15.36 6.31
CA SER A 162 -15.14 13.94 6.50
C SER A 162 -16.32 13.00 6.21
N ARG A 163 -17.55 13.51 6.10
CA ARG A 163 -18.75 12.72 5.80
C ARG A 163 -18.82 12.25 4.34
N LYS A 164 -18.12 12.95 3.44
CA LYS A 164 -18.11 12.65 2.00
C LYS A 164 -17.00 11.68 1.60
N ILE A 165 -16.34 11.03 2.57
CA ILE A 165 -15.23 10.09 2.32
C ILE A 165 -15.63 8.97 1.37
N ASN A 166 -16.82 8.37 1.54
CA ASN A 166 -17.28 7.27 0.70
C ASN A 166 -17.39 7.68 -0.78
N THR A 167 -17.92 8.87 -1.07
CA THR A 167 -18.03 9.39 -2.43
C THR A 167 -16.64 9.69 -3.01
N ALA A 168 -15.73 10.25 -2.22
CA ALA A 168 -14.36 10.53 -2.65
C ALA A 168 -13.59 9.24 -2.98
N VAL A 169 -13.69 8.23 -2.11
CA VAL A 169 -13.04 6.93 -2.29
C VAL A 169 -13.61 6.18 -3.49
N LEU A 170 -14.94 6.13 -3.62
CA LEU A 170 -15.58 5.47 -4.75
C LEU A 170 -15.23 6.15 -6.08
N GLY A 171 -15.19 7.48 -6.12
CA GLY A 171 -14.76 8.24 -7.28
C GLY A 171 -13.30 7.95 -7.65
N GLY A 172 -12.39 7.93 -6.67
CA GLY A 172 -10.97 7.61 -6.88
C GLY A 172 -10.75 6.19 -7.43
N PHE A 173 -11.43 5.19 -6.85
CA PHE A 173 -11.37 3.82 -7.35
C PHE A 173 -12.00 3.69 -8.75
N ALA A 174 -13.11 4.37 -9.03
CA ALA A 174 -13.75 4.33 -10.35
C ALA A 174 -12.83 4.89 -11.45
N VAL A 175 -12.18 6.04 -11.22
CA VAL A 175 -11.25 6.64 -12.18
C VAL A 175 -10.03 5.75 -12.39
N THR A 176 -9.43 5.26 -11.30
CA THR A 176 -8.25 4.38 -11.37
C THR A 176 -8.56 3.06 -12.08
N GLY A 177 -9.69 2.43 -11.72
CA GLY A 177 -10.16 1.20 -12.36
C GLY A 177 -10.46 1.38 -13.84
N PHE A 178 -11.05 2.52 -14.23
CA PHE A 178 -11.24 2.87 -15.64
C PHE A 178 -9.90 2.97 -16.39
N MET A 179 -8.92 3.69 -15.84
CA MET A 179 -7.60 3.83 -16.46
C MET A 179 -6.90 2.48 -16.64
N PHE A 180 -6.91 1.60 -15.63
CA PHE A 180 -6.33 0.26 -15.74
C PHE A 180 -7.05 -0.61 -16.76
N THR A 181 -8.39 -0.55 -16.80
CA THR A 181 -9.19 -1.33 -17.75
C THR A 181 -8.88 -0.93 -19.18
N VAL A 182 -8.84 0.37 -19.47
CA VAL A 182 -8.54 0.88 -20.82
C VAL A 182 -7.13 0.48 -21.25
N THR A 183 -6.12 0.69 -20.40
CA THR A 183 -4.73 0.31 -20.71
C THR A 183 -4.61 -1.20 -20.96
N THR A 184 -5.23 -2.03 -20.10
CA THR A 184 -5.17 -3.49 -20.24
C THR A 184 -5.85 -3.95 -21.53
N LEU A 185 -7.01 -3.39 -21.87
CA LEU A 185 -7.73 -3.73 -23.09
C LEU A 185 -6.93 -3.36 -24.35
N LEU A 186 -6.33 -2.17 -24.39
CA LEU A 186 -5.50 -1.73 -25.51
C LEU A 186 -4.26 -2.62 -25.68
N MET A 187 -3.58 -2.96 -24.58
CA MET A 187 -2.42 -3.84 -24.62
C MET A 187 -2.79 -5.26 -25.07
N ALA A 188 -3.85 -5.82 -24.50
CA ALA A 188 -4.32 -7.17 -24.83
C ALA A 188 -4.74 -7.31 -26.30
N THR A 189 -5.42 -6.29 -26.84
CA THR A 189 -5.89 -6.30 -28.24
C THR A 189 -4.78 -6.05 -29.27
N ARG A 190 -3.74 -5.28 -28.92
CA ARG A 190 -2.63 -4.97 -29.85
C ARG A 190 -1.47 -5.97 -29.77
N TYR A 191 -0.97 -6.25 -28.56
CA TYR A 191 0.25 -7.04 -28.34
C TYR A 191 -0.03 -8.49 -27.92
N GLY A 192 -1.27 -8.82 -27.54
CA GLY A 192 -1.66 -10.19 -27.18
C GLY A 192 -0.93 -10.72 -25.95
N ILE A 193 -0.20 -11.82 -26.12
CA ILE A 193 0.56 -12.48 -25.04
C ILE A 193 2.02 -12.04 -24.94
N ASN A 194 2.55 -11.33 -25.94
CA ASN A 194 3.95 -10.90 -26.00
C ASN A 194 4.10 -9.53 -25.32
N ILE A 195 3.82 -9.47 -24.02
CA ILE A 195 3.86 -8.24 -23.23
C ILE A 195 4.94 -8.37 -22.16
N ASP A 196 5.89 -7.44 -22.15
CA ASP A 196 6.84 -7.33 -21.04
C ASP A 196 6.15 -6.82 -19.78
N ASN A 197 6.66 -7.20 -18.60
CA ASN A 197 6.11 -6.76 -17.31
C ASN A 197 6.01 -5.23 -17.22
N ASN A 198 7.01 -4.52 -17.79
CA ASN A 198 6.95 -3.08 -17.97
C ASN A 198 6.36 -2.75 -19.35
N ILE A 199 5.11 -2.29 -19.36
CA ILE A 199 4.37 -1.93 -20.59
C ILE A 199 5.14 -0.93 -21.46
N LEU A 200 5.95 -0.04 -20.87
CA LEU A 200 6.73 0.93 -21.64
C LEU A 200 7.84 0.30 -22.47
N GLN A 201 8.29 -0.91 -22.13
CA GLN A 201 9.30 -1.65 -22.88
C GLN A 201 8.68 -2.39 -24.08
N THR A 202 7.40 -2.77 -23.97
CA THR A 202 6.65 -3.42 -25.06
C THR A 202 6.35 -2.46 -26.22
N ILE A 203 6.12 -1.17 -25.91
CA ILE A 203 5.76 -0.16 -26.92
C ILE A 203 6.99 0.18 -27.79
N PRO A 204 6.86 0.27 -29.13
CA PRO A 204 7.98 0.57 -29.99
C PRO A 204 8.56 1.97 -29.74
N PRO A 205 9.87 2.14 -30.03
CA PRO A 205 10.59 3.38 -29.78
C PRO A 205 9.97 4.57 -30.54
N SER A 206 9.43 5.54 -29.80
CA SER A 206 8.81 6.75 -30.35
C SER A 206 9.11 7.98 -29.50
N ILE A 207 9.08 9.18 -30.09
CA ILE A 207 9.32 10.44 -29.34
C ILE A 207 8.37 10.58 -28.13
N PRO A 208 7.06 10.31 -28.25
CA PRO A 208 6.15 10.38 -27.12
C PRO A 208 6.49 9.36 -26.03
N LEU A 209 6.91 8.13 -26.38
CA LEU A 209 7.32 7.10 -25.41
C LEU A 209 8.47 7.59 -24.51
N TYR A 210 9.44 8.32 -25.06
CA TYR A 210 10.56 8.84 -24.26
C TYR A 210 10.12 9.94 -23.29
N VAL A 211 9.21 10.81 -23.71
CA VAL A 211 8.62 11.84 -22.82
C VAL A 211 7.83 11.16 -21.71
N ILE A 212 7.05 10.12 -22.03
CA ILE A 212 6.34 9.29 -21.05
C ILE A 212 7.32 8.68 -20.06
N ALA A 213 8.42 8.07 -20.53
CA ALA A 213 9.41 7.43 -19.67
C ALA A 213 10.03 8.42 -18.67
N LEU A 214 10.31 9.65 -19.09
CA LEU A 214 10.76 10.72 -18.20
C LEU A 214 9.68 11.12 -17.17
N LEU A 215 8.45 11.33 -17.63
CA LEU A 215 7.32 11.69 -16.76
C LEU A 215 7.03 10.60 -15.72
N VAL A 216 7.10 9.32 -16.10
CA VAL A 216 6.95 8.16 -15.21
C VAL A 216 8.07 8.14 -14.17
N THR A 217 9.32 8.34 -14.60
CA THR A 217 10.48 8.43 -13.69
C THR A 217 10.30 9.54 -12.66
N LEU A 218 9.85 10.72 -13.09
CA LEU A 218 9.58 11.87 -12.22
C LEU A 218 8.42 11.59 -11.26
N GLN A 219 7.33 11.01 -11.75
CA GLN A 219 6.15 10.68 -10.96
C GLN A 219 6.47 9.64 -9.87
N LEU A 220 7.18 8.57 -10.21
CA LEU A 220 7.57 7.52 -9.26
C LEU A 220 8.54 8.05 -8.20
N SER A 221 9.47 8.93 -8.61
CA SER A 221 10.39 9.63 -7.72
C SER A 221 9.63 10.51 -6.72
N LEU A 222 8.66 11.28 -7.20
CA LEU A 222 7.82 12.14 -6.37
C LEU A 222 6.95 11.32 -5.40
N SER A 223 6.29 10.28 -5.89
CA SER A 223 5.49 9.36 -5.09
C SER A 223 6.33 8.69 -4.00
N SER A 224 7.55 8.26 -4.30
CA SER A 224 8.47 7.68 -3.32
C SER A 224 8.88 8.69 -2.24
N ALA A 225 9.20 9.94 -2.62
CA ALA A 225 9.56 10.98 -1.66
C ALA A 225 8.41 11.31 -0.70
N VAL A 226 7.18 11.41 -1.21
CA VAL A 226 5.98 11.71 -0.40
C VAL A 226 5.58 10.51 0.46
N GLY A 227 5.53 9.30 -0.11
CA GLY A 227 5.13 8.09 0.61
C GLY A 227 6.04 7.79 1.79
N ASN A 228 7.36 7.80 1.56
CA ASN A 228 8.35 7.53 2.61
C ASN A 228 8.45 8.64 3.66
N SER A 229 7.89 9.82 3.42
CA SER A 229 7.92 10.91 4.40
C SER A 229 7.21 10.56 5.70
N ALA A 230 6.13 9.77 5.64
CA ALA A 230 5.42 9.29 6.84
C ALA A 230 6.29 8.29 7.64
N LEU A 231 6.93 7.35 6.94
CA LEU A 231 7.85 6.36 7.51
C LEU A 231 9.04 7.05 8.22
N PHE A 232 9.68 8.01 7.55
CA PHE A 232 10.80 8.75 8.13
C PHE A 232 10.41 9.48 9.41
N GLN A 233 9.24 10.11 9.41
CA GLN A 233 8.74 10.81 10.59
C GLN A 233 8.46 9.85 11.75
N HIS A 234 7.97 8.64 11.47
CA HIS A 234 7.74 7.63 12.51
C HIS A 234 9.04 7.14 13.14
N ILE A 235 10.03 6.81 12.30
CA ILE A 235 11.35 6.34 12.77
C ILE A 235 12.09 7.46 13.52
N GLU A 236 12.04 8.70 13.04
CA GLU A 236 12.60 9.87 13.72
C GLU A 236 11.99 10.09 15.11
N ASP A 237 10.67 9.93 15.25
CA ASP A 237 9.98 10.02 16.53
C ASP A 237 10.39 8.88 17.49
N LEU A 238 10.52 7.65 16.97
CA LEU A 238 10.94 6.48 17.77
C LEU A 238 12.35 6.64 18.34
N LEU A 239 13.26 7.21 17.52
CA LEU A 239 14.64 7.51 17.90
C LEU A 239 14.80 8.85 18.63
N LYS A 240 13.69 9.57 18.89
CA LYS A 240 13.65 10.89 19.56
C LYS A 240 14.58 11.94 18.94
N ILE A 241 14.64 11.98 17.61
CA ILE A 241 15.54 12.86 16.88
C ILE A 241 14.92 14.27 16.79
N PRO A 242 15.68 15.34 17.08
CA PRO A 242 15.17 16.70 16.97
C PRO A 242 14.78 17.02 15.52
N ARG A 243 13.70 17.81 15.35
CA ARG A 243 13.11 18.16 14.04
C ARG A 243 13.97 19.09 13.17
N ASN A 244 15.08 19.58 13.71
CA ASN A 244 16.01 20.46 12.99
C ASN A 244 16.82 19.68 11.95
N PHE A 245 17.44 20.37 11.00
CA PHE A 245 18.40 19.73 10.09
C PHE A 245 19.59 19.25 10.91
N CYS A 246 19.68 17.93 11.10
CA CYS A 246 20.73 17.27 11.84
C CYS A 246 21.34 16.16 10.98
N ILE A 247 22.65 15.94 11.12
CA ILE A 247 23.38 14.88 10.41
C ILE A 247 22.73 13.51 10.65
N GLN A 248 22.25 13.27 11.89
CA GLN A 248 21.54 12.05 12.26
C GLN A 248 20.29 11.79 11.39
N ARG A 249 19.56 12.85 11.05
CA ARG A 249 18.37 12.78 10.19
C ARG A 249 18.75 12.41 8.76
N CYS A 250 19.79 13.04 8.23
CA CYS A 250 20.31 12.72 6.90
C CYS A 250 20.77 11.26 6.83
N LEU A 251 21.52 10.79 7.84
CA LEU A 251 22.02 9.41 7.90
C LEU A 251 20.90 8.38 7.91
N ILE A 252 19.84 8.58 8.71
CA ILE A 252 18.73 7.62 8.78
C ILE A 252 17.94 7.56 7.47
N ARG A 253 17.61 8.72 6.90
CA ARG A 253 16.87 8.78 5.63
C ARG A 253 17.70 8.15 4.50
N SER A 254 18.98 8.49 4.41
CA SER A 254 19.90 7.88 3.45
C SER A 254 20.06 6.37 3.68
N SER A 255 20.08 5.90 4.94
CA SER A 255 20.15 4.46 5.25
C SER A 255 18.90 3.71 4.76
N ILE A 256 17.72 4.29 4.89
CA ILE A 256 16.47 3.65 4.44
C ILE A 256 16.44 3.58 2.90
N ILE A 257 16.85 4.65 2.22
CA ILE A 257 16.92 4.65 0.75
C ILE A 257 17.99 3.66 0.27
N ALA A 258 19.15 3.64 0.92
CA ALA A 258 20.21 2.68 0.61
C ALA A 258 19.74 1.23 0.79
N LEU A 259 18.94 0.95 1.83
CA LEU A 259 18.32 -0.36 2.02
C LEU A 259 17.32 -0.68 0.90
N ALA A 260 16.49 0.28 0.50
CA ALA A 260 15.54 0.08 -0.60
C ALA A 260 16.26 -0.20 -1.94
N VAL A 261 17.34 0.52 -2.22
CA VAL A 261 18.18 0.31 -3.42
C VAL A 261 18.88 -1.05 -3.34
N PHE A 262 19.41 -1.44 -2.17
CA PHE A 262 20.02 -2.76 -1.98
C PHE A 262 19.03 -3.90 -2.25
N LEU A 263 17.79 -3.78 -1.78
CA LEU A 263 16.74 -4.76 -2.07
C LEU A 263 16.39 -4.79 -3.56
N GLY A 264 16.30 -3.63 -4.20
CA GLY A 264 16.04 -3.54 -5.65
C GLY A 264 17.17 -4.12 -6.52
N GLU A 265 18.43 -3.96 -6.09
CA GLU A 265 19.59 -4.57 -6.74
C GLU A 265 19.65 -6.09 -6.57
N SER A 266 19.15 -6.59 -5.43
CA SER A 266 19.07 -8.02 -5.13
C SER A 266 17.97 -8.70 -5.96
N VAL A 267 16.82 -8.04 -6.12
CA VAL A 267 15.69 -8.53 -6.91
C VAL A 267 15.20 -7.43 -7.86
N PRO A 268 15.84 -7.26 -9.04
CA PRO A 268 15.49 -6.22 -10.03
C PRO A 268 14.18 -6.47 -10.80
N ARG A 269 13.22 -7.14 -10.16
CA ARG A 269 11.90 -7.49 -10.71
C ARG A 269 10.81 -6.82 -9.88
N PHE A 270 10.37 -5.65 -10.34
CA PHE A 270 9.39 -4.82 -9.62
C PHE A 270 8.04 -5.54 -9.44
N ASP A 271 7.65 -6.38 -10.40
CA ASP A 271 6.45 -7.22 -10.39
C ASP A 271 6.47 -8.25 -9.24
N LEU A 272 7.59 -8.96 -9.05
CA LEU A 272 7.75 -9.90 -7.94
C LEU A 272 7.71 -9.18 -6.58
N VAL A 273 8.40 -8.04 -6.48
CA VAL A 273 8.43 -7.24 -5.24
C VAL A 273 7.04 -6.71 -4.89
N MET A 274 6.27 -6.18 -5.87
CA MET A 274 4.89 -5.75 -5.65
C MET A 274 3.99 -6.91 -5.22
N GLY A 275 4.10 -8.06 -5.88
CA GLY A 275 3.36 -9.27 -5.51
C GLY A 275 3.65 -9.72 -4.08
N LEU A 276 4.93 -9.70 -3.69
CA LEU A 276 5.37 -10.07 -2.35
C LEU A 276 4.88 -9.07 -1.29
N VAL A 277 5.08 -7.77 -1.49
CA VAL A 277 4.67 -6.72 -0.55
C VAL A 277 3.15 -6.71 -0.39
N GLY A 278 2.41 -6.82 -1.50
CA GLY A 278 0.94 -6.83 -1.49
C GLY A 278 0.34 -8.05 -0.82
N SER A 279 0.90 -9.23 -1.06
CA SER A 279 0.42 -10.46 -0.40
C SER A 279 0.78 -10.49 1.09
N THR A 280 2.01 -10.15 1.46
CA THR A 280 2.51 -10.31 2.84
C THR A 280 2.10 -9.20 3.81
N LEU A 281 2.16 -7.94 3.36
CA LEU A 281 1.99 -6.78 4.24
C LEU A 281 0.61 -6.14 4.06
N THR A 282 0.19 -5.92 2.81
CA THR A 282 -1.11 -5.30 2.52
C THR A 282 -2.29 -6.26 2.77
N GLY A 283 -2.15 -7.55 2.43
CA GLY A 283 -3.20 -8.56 2.63
C GLY A 283 -3.80 -8.54 4.05
N PRO A 284 -3.00 -8.64 5.11
CA PRO A 284 -3.49 -8.53 6.49
C PRO A 284 -4.15 -7.18 6.81
N LEU A 285 -3.56 -6.07 6.37
CA LEU A 285 -4.06 -4.70 6.61
C LEU A 285 -5.43 -4.45 5.95
N MET A 286 -5.70 -5.15 4.83
CA MET A 286 -6.94 -5.01 4.07
C MET A 286 -8.02 -5.99 4.54
N PHE A 287 -7.70 -7.27 4.71
CA PHE A 287 -8.72 -8.31 4.91
C PHE A 287 -8.88 -8.79 6.36
N ILE A 288 -7.83 -8.66 7.19
CA ILE A 288 -7.84 -9.21 8.55
C ILE A 288 -8.15 -8.12 9.56
N PHE A 289 -7.34 -7.04 9.58
CA PHE A 289 -7.45 -6.02 10.62
C PHE A 289 -8.78 -5.25 10.59
N PRO A 290 -9.34 -4.81 9.45
CA PRO A 290 -10.56 -4.01 9.48
C PRO A 290 -11.79 -4.76 10.02
N PRO A 291 -12.12 -6.01 9.58
CA PRO A 291 -13.24 -6.75 10.15
C PRO A 291 -13.01 -7.11 11.62
N LEU A 292 -11.78 -7.46 12.00
CA LEU A 292 -11.41 -7.83 13.37
C LEU A 292 -11.55 -6.65 14.34
N ILE A 293 -11.11 -5.46 13.94
CA ILE A 293 -11.30 -4.21 14.67
C ILE A 293 -12.79 -3.86 14.75
N PHE A 294 -13.53 -3.96 13.65
CA PHE A 294 -14.96 -3.65 13.60
C PHE A 294 -15.76 -4.52 14.57
N LEU A 295 -15.59 -5.84 14.52
CA LEU A 295 -16.26 -6.79 15.41
C LEU A 295 -15.94 -6.52 16.88
N ARG A 296 -14.67 -6.20 17.19
CA ARG A 296 -14.23 -5.92 18.55
C ARG A 296 -14.83 -4.62 19.10
N LEU A 297 -14.85 -3.55 18.31
CA LEU A 297 -15.47 -2.28 18.71
C LEU A 297 -16.98 -2.42 18.90
N CYS A 298 -17.63 -3.17 18.01
CA CYS A 298 -19.02 -3.55 18.11
C CYS A 298 -19.33 -4.31 19.41
N TYR A 299 -18.50 -5.28 19.77
CA TYR A 299 -18.61 -6.02 21.02
C TYR A 299 -18.49 -5.08 22.24
N ILE A 300 -17.46 -4.23 22.28
CA ILE A 300 -17.24 -3.27 23.37
C ILE A 300 -18.45 -2.34 23.54
N LYS A 301 -19.02 -1.84 22.44
CA LYS A 301 -20.22 -1.01 22.46
C LYS A 301 -21.41 -1.77 23.06
N SER A 302 -21.65 -3.01 22.61
CA SER A 302 -22.78 -3.82 23.09
C SER A 302 -22.72 -4.10 24.60
N VAL A 303 -21.51 -4.37 25.12
CA VAL A 303 -21.28 -4.58 26.57
C VAL A 303 -21.52 -3.29 27.35
N LYS A 304 -21.07 -2.15 26.83
CA LYS A 304 -21.27 -0.84 27.46
C LYS A 304 -22.76 -0.48 27.53
N ASP A 305 -23.49 -0.68 26.44
CA ASP A 305 -24.93 -0.40 26.37
C ASP A 305 -25.71 -1.32 27.35
N ALA A 306 -25.33 -2.59 27.46
CA ALA A 306 -25.90 -3.52 28.43
C ALA A 306 -25.64 -3.10 29.89
N ASN A 307 -24.43 -2.63 30.21
CA ASN A 307 -24.09 -2.15 31.55
C ASN A 307 -24.83 -0.85 31.91
N VAL A 308 -25.05 0.04 30.93
CA VAL A 308 -25.85 1.26 31.12
C VAL A 308 -27.32 0.94 31.36
N ASP A 309 -27.91 0.01 30.60
CA ASP A 309 -29.30 -0.45 30.85
C ASP A 309 -29.43 -1.09 32.24
N LEU A 310 -28.47 -1.93 32.63
CA LEU A 310 -28.44 -2.54 33.97
C LEU A 310 -28.34 -1.48 35.08
N SER A 311 -27.44 -0.49 34.93
CA SER A 311 -27.32 0.60 35.90
C SER A 311 -28.58 1.46 35.99
N ASN A 312 -29.27 1.70 34.88
CA ASN A 312 -30.52 2.46 34.86
C ASN A 312 -31.66 1.67 35.54
N ARG A 313 -31.73 0.35 35.34
CA ARG A 313 -32.69 -0.52 36.05
C ARG A 313 -32.44 -0.55 37.56
N LEU A 314 -31.18 -0.60 37.98
CA LEU A 314 -30.79 -0.55 39.40
C LEU A 314 -31.12 0.80 40.05
N LYS A 315 -30.88 1.92 39.33
CA LYS A 315 -31.21 3.28 39.82
C LYS A 315 -32.72 3.56 39.89
N ASN A 316 -33.50 3.00 38.97
CA ASN A 316 -34.94 3.22 38.91
C ASN A 316 -35.75 2.36 39.91
N GLY A 317 -35.09 1.68 40.86
CA GLY A 317 -35.76 1.06 42.01
C GLY A 317 -36.76 -0.03 41.65
N VAL A 318 -36.61 -0.71 40.50
CA VAL A 318 -37.43 -1.88 40.19
C VAL A 318 -36.96 -3.03 41.08
N LYS A 319 -37.68 -3.26 42.18
CA LYS A 319 -37.57 -4.51 42.96
C LYS A 319 -37.86 -5.68 42.02
N PRO A 320 -37.04 -6.75 42.02
CA PRO A 320 -37.42 -7.98 41.34
C PRO A 320 -38.60 -8.59 42.09
N ASN A 321 -39.82 -8.35 41.61
CA ASN A 321 -40.99 -9.02 42.12
C ASN A 321 -40.96 -10.49 41.66
N GLY A 322 -40.84 -11.38 42.63
CA GLY A 322 -41.53 -12.66 42.65
C GLY A 322 -41.00 -13.78 41.74
N ILE A 323 -40.64 -14.88 42.37
CA ILE A 323 -40.34 -16.19 41.78
C ILE A 323 -41.44 -16.63 40.79
N ALA A 324 -41.06 -16.95 39.56
CA ALA A 324 -41.81 -17.88 38.71
C ALA A 324 -40.82 -18.72 37.88
N ASN A 325 -40.99 -20.03 37.99
CA ASN A 325 -40.17 -21.09 37.41
C ASN A 325 -40.16 -21.08 35.88
N GLY A 326 -39.01 -21.47 35.32
CA GLY A 326 -38.91 -22.22 34.06
C GLY A 326 -38.71 -21.41 32.79
N VAL A 327 -37.45 -21.18 32.42
CA VAL A 327 -36.99 -21.31 31.01
C VAL A 327 -35.55 -21.82 31.03
N GLN A 328 -35.40 -23.11 30.70
CA GLN A 328 -34.15 -23.69 30.20
C GLN A 328 -33.76 -23.05 28.86
N ASN A 329 -32.45 -23.09 28.61
CA ASN A 329 -31.76 -23.04 27.32
C ASN A 329 -31.20 -21.69 26.83
N GLY A 330 -29.86 -21.65 26.80
CA GLY A 330 -29.16 -21.12 25.63
C GLY A 330 -28.40 -19.81 25.80
N ARG A 331 -27.47 -19.70 26.76
CA ARG A 331 -26.35 -18.76 26.61
C ARG A 331 -25.04 -19.48 26.85
N GLN A 332 -24.38 -19.82 25.73
CA GLN A 332 -23.01 -20.31 25.71
C GLN A 332 -22.12 -19.35 26.50
N ARG A 333 -21.73 -19.81 27.68
CA ARG A 333 -20.73 -19.21 28.54
C ARG A 333 -19.38 -19.57 27.92
N TRP A 334 -18.76 -18.62 27.22
CA TRP A 334 -17.33 -18.68 26.96
C TRP A 334 -16.64 -17.97 28.14
N PRO A 335 -16.00 -18.70 29.07
CA PRO A 335 -15.15 -18.07 30.05
C PRO A 335 -13.81 -17.85 29.37
N LEU A 336 -13.40 -16.61 29.16
CA LEU A 336 -12.00 -16.18 29.06
C LEU A 336 -12.01 -14.70 28.69
N ILE A 337 -11.88 -13.84 29.70
CA ILE A 337 -10.88 -12.78 29.78
C ILE A 337 -11.23 -11.91 30.99
N LYS A 338 -10.21 -11.74 31.83
CA LYS A 338 -10.21 -11.09 33.14
C LYS A 338 -10.72 -9.65 33.04
N GLU A 339 -11.70 -9.34 33.88
CA GLU A 339 -12.25 -8.03 34.13
C GLU A 339 -11.20 -7.14 34.83
N SER A 340 -10.79 -6.05 34.17
CA SER A 340 -10.27 -4.82 34.79
C SER A 340 -9.80 -3.89 33.67
N LEU A 341 -10.67 -2.97 33.25
CA LEU A 341 -10.26 -1.75 32.57
C LEU A 341 -11.29 -0.67 32.91
N GLU A 342 -11.12 -0.09 34.10
CA GLU A 342 -11.60 1.26 34.33
C GLU A 342 -10.91 2.17 33.32
N THR A 343 -11.66 2.65 32.34
CA THR A 343 -11.16 3.69 31.45
C THR A 343 -12.07 4.89 31.49
N LYS A 344 -11.70 5.81 32.37
CA LYS A 344 -12.08 7.22 32.30
C LYS A 344 -11.45 7.78 31.01
N TYR A 345 -12.26 8.02 29.98
CA TYR A 345 -11.80 8.67 28.75
C TYR A 345 -12.44 10.04 28.62
N ASN A 346 -11.60 11.08 28.61
CA ASN A 346 -11.98 12.43 28.21
C ASN A 346 -12.04 12.50 26.69
N THR A 347 -13.26 12.63 26.15
CA THR A 347 -13.53 12.91 24.74
C THR A 347 -13.21 14.37 24.39
N PHE A 348 -12.96 14.61 23.11
CA PHE A 348 -12.51 15.84 22.46
C PHE A 348 -13.49 17.03 22.56
N THR A 349 -13.79 17.55 23.76
CA THR A 349 -14.32 18.93 23.94
C THR A 349 -14.22 19.29 25.43
N SER A 350 -13.41 20.30 25.77
CA SER A 350 -13.42 20.92 27.11
C SER A 350 -14.57 21.93 27.24
N THR A 351 -15.76 21.52 26.81
CA THR A 351 -16.99 22.27 27.02
C THR A 351 -18.00 21.26 27.52
N TYR A 352 -18.44 21.42 28.77
CA TYR A 352 -19.55 20.68 29.33
C TYR A 352 -20.81 21.07 28.56
N VAL A 353 -21.03 20.42 27.42
CA VAL A 353 -22.33 20.39 26.77
C VAL A 353 -23.00 19.15 27.32
N GLU A 354 -24.09 19.33 28.07
CA GLU A 354 -25.04 18.27 28.35
C GLU A 354 -25.54 17.75 27.00
N ILE A 355 -24.96 16.62 26.56
CA ILE A 355 -25.40 15.93 25.37
C ILE A 355 -26.73 15.27 25.74
N HIS A 356 -27.84 15.97 25.47
CA HIS A 356 -29.13 15.32 25.32
C HIS A 356 -28.93 14.08 24.43
N PRO A 357 -29.49 12.90 24.78
CA PRO A 357 -29.29 11.68 24.02
C PRO A 357 -30.09 11.79 22.72
N ARG A 358 -29.55 12.51 21.74
CA ARG A 358 -29.97 12.34 20.35
C ARG A 358 -29.61 10.91 19.99
N LYS A 359 -30.67 10.12 19.72
CA LYS A 359 -30.68 8.86 18.98
C LYS A 359 -29.69 8.94 17.81
N TYR A 360 -28.43 8.60 18.04
CA TYR A 360 -27.59 8.10 16.98
C TYR A 360 -28.13 6.71 16.73
N ASP A 361 -28.73 6.49 15.55
CA ASP A 361 -29.22 5.17 15.16
C ASP A 361 -28.12 4.14 15.42
N GLY A 362 -28.33 3.35 16.46
CA GLY A 362 -27.40 2.32 16.87
C GLY A 362 -27.39 1.30 15.74
N TYR A 363 -26.30 1.25 14.98
CA TYR A 363 -26.09 0.16 14.03
C TYR A 363 -26.16 -1.16 14.80
N SER A 364 -27.25 -1.91 14.61
CA SER A 364 -27.44 -3.22 15.20
C SER A 364 -26.65 -4.20 14.34
N ILE A 365 -25.60 -4.79 14.92
CA ILE A 365 -24.81 -5.81 14.25
C ILE A 365 -25.74 -6.99 13.98
N LYS A 366 -25.98 -7.28 12.70
CA LYS A 366 -26.81 -8.42 12.33
C LYS A 366 -25.92 -9.65 12.18
N TRP A 367 -26.51 -10.83 12.31
CA TRP A 367 -25.75 -12.09 12.23
C TRP A 367 -25.05 -12.26 10.88
N TYR A 368 -25.61 -11.69 9.81
CA TYR A 368 -24.98 -11.67 8.49
C TYR A 368 -23.74 -10.77 8.42
N ASP A 369 -23.61 -9.71 9.22
CA ASP A 369 -22.42 -8.85 9.23
C ASP A 369 -21.24 -9.60 9.86
N VAL A 370 -21.52 -10.39 10.91
CA VAL A 370 -20.53 -11.27 11.55
C VAL A 370 -20.13 -12.40 10.62
N LEU A 371 -21.10 -13.03 9.95
CA LEU A 371 -20.84 -14.08 8.97
C LEU A 371 -20.00 -13.55 7.80
N LEU A 372 -20.35 -12.39 7.24
CA LEU A 372 -19.59 -11.73 6.18
C LEU A 372 -18.16 -11.42 6.63
N ALA A 373 -17.98 -10.87 7.83
CA ALA A 373 -16.66 -10.61 8.40
C ALA A 373 -15.82 -11.89 8.54
N LEU A 374 -16.41 -12.99 9.03
CA LEU A 374 -15.73 -14.27 9.16
C LEU A 374 -15.35 -14.87 7.80
N ILE A 375 -16.25 -14.81 6.81
CA ILE A 375 -15.97 -15.28 5.45
C ILE A 375 -14.82 -14.47 4.85
N VAL A 376 -14.90 -13.14 4.88
CA VAL A 376 -13.86 -12.25 4.33
C VAL A 376 -12.51 -12.48 5.02
N MET A 377 -12.49 -12.62 6.35
CA MET A 377 -11.26 -12.92 7.08
C MET A 377 -10.70 -14.30 6.71
N SER A 378 -11.53 -15.35 6.65
CA SER A 378 -11.06 -16.70 6.34
C SER A 378 -10.51 -16.81 4.90
N MET A 379 -11.21 -16.23 3.93
CA MET A 379 -10.77 -16.14 2.54
C MET A 379 -9.50 -15.29 2.42
N GLY A 380 -9.47 -14.13 3.10
CA GLY A 380 -8.32 -13.23 3.10
C GLY A 380 -7.07 -13.88 3.71
N ILE A 381 -7.21 -14.60 4.83
CA ILE A 381 -6.11 -15.36 5.46
C ILE A 381 -5.62 -16.45 4.52
N GLY A 382 -6.53 -17.24 3.93
CA GLY A 382 -6.17 -18.30 2.98
C GLY A 382 -5.41 -17.74 1.76
N ALA A 383 -5.96 -16.71 1.12
CA ALA A 383 -5.34 -16.04 -0.01
C ALA A 383 -3.98 -15.43 0.36
N THR A 384 -3.88 -14.78 1.51
CA THR A 384 -2.63 -14.18 2.02
C THR A 384 -1.56 -15.24 2.24
N ILE A 385 -1.88 -16.35 2.92
CA ILE A 385 -0.90 -17.41 3.22
C ILE A 385 -0.41 -18.06 1.91
N VAL A 386 -1.33 -18.42 1.03
CA VAL A 386 -1.00 -19.10 -0.23
C VAL A 386 -0.22 -18.17 -1.17
N ALA A 387 -0.65 -16.91 -1.30
CA ALA A 387 0.06 -15.93 -2.12
C ALA A 387 1.43 -15.57 -1.54
N THR A 388 1.53 -15.43 -0.22
CA THR A 388 2.83 -15.21 0.46
C THR A 388 3.79 -16.34 0.18
N TYR A 389 3.35 -17.60 0.35
CA TYR A 389 4.20 -18.76 0.09
C TYR A 389 4.67 -18.80 -1.36
N SER A 390 3.76 -18.58 -2.32
CA SER A 390 4.11 -18.54 -3.75
C SER A 390 5.08 -17.40 -4.07
N SER A 391 4.73 -16.15 -3.72
CA SER A 391 5.58 -14.99 -4.01
C SER A 391 6.95 -15.07 -3.34
N TRP A 392 7.02 -15.63 -2.14
CA TRP A 392 8.29 -15.86 -1.44
C TRP A 392 9.13 -16.93 -2.14
N SER A 393 8.51 -18.06 -2.53
CA SER A 393 9.15 -19.11 -3.32
C SER A 393 9.69 -18.55 -4.64
N ASP A 394 8.89 -17.79 -5.38
CA ASP A 394 9.27 -17.21 -6.67
C ASP A 394 10.42 -16.21 -6.53
N THR A 395 10.42 -15.43 -5.44
CA THR A 395 11.50 -14.47 -5.14
C THR A 395 12.79 -15.18 -4.77
N ILE A 396 12.74 -16.23 -3.93
CA ILE A 396 13.93 -17.01 -3.54
C ILE A 396 14.50 -17.76 -4.74
N ALA A 397 13.65 -18.46 -5.51
CA ALA A 397 14.10 -19.15 -6.71
C ALA A 397 14.82 -18.16 -7.64
N TYR A 398 14.24 -16.98 -7.86
CA TYR A 398 14.90 -15.96 -8.66
C TYR A 398 16.25 -15.51 -8.08
N ALA A 399 16.34 -15.27 -6.77
CA ALA A 399 17.56 -14.83 -6.10
C ALA A 399 18.67 -15.90 -6.00
N GLU A 400 18.30 -17.19 -5.94
CA GLU A 400 19.27 -18.30 -5.95
C GLU A 400 19.85 -18.55 -7.34
N PHE A 401 19.05 -18.36 -8.40
CA PHE A 401 19.47 -18.60 -9.77
C PHE A 401 20.09 -17.39 -10.48
N SER A 402 19.83 -16.16 -10.00
CA SER A 402 20.31 -14.92 -10.64
C SER A 402 21.29 -14.16 -9.75
N PRO A 403 22.52 -13.87 -10.22
CA PRO A 403 23.43 -13.02 -9.46
C PRO A 403 22.86 -11.59 -9.33
N PRO A 404 23.26 -10.82 -8.29
CA PRO A 404 22.82 -9.44 -8.09
C PRO A 404 22.99 -8.59 -9.35
N CYS A 405 22.04 -7.67 -9.57
CA CYS A 405 21.90 -6.90 -10.82
C CYS A 405 23.22 -6.28 -11.29
N LEU A 406 23.94 -5.60 -10.39
CA LEU A 406 25.24 -4.98 -10.67
C LEU A 406 26.34 -6.00 -11.05
N ILE A 407 26.36 -7.18 -10.43
CA ILE A 407 27.33 -8.24 -10.74
C ILE A 407 27.02 -8.80 -12.13
N ASN A 408 25.75 -9.01 -12.45
CA ASN A 408 25.35 -9.48 -13.78
C ASN A 408 25.69 -8.45 -14.87
N ALA A 409 25.38 -7.17 -14.64
CA ALA A 409 25.69 -6.07 -15.56
C ALA A 409 27.20 -5.92 -15.80
N THR A 410 28.02 -6.05 -14.75
CA THR A 410 29.48 -5.97 -14.86
C THR A 410 30.10 -7.19 -15.55
N ILE A 411 29.54 -8.39 -15.34
CA ILE A 411 29.94 -9.60 -16.09
C ILE A 411 29.59 -9.43 -17.57
N ALA A 412 28.38 -8.96 -17.90
CA ALA A 412 27.95 -8.72 -19.27
C ALA A 412 28.81 -7.66 -19.99
N ALA A 413 29.17 -6.57 -19.29
CA ALA A 413 30.07 -5.55 -19.82
C ALA A 413 31.48 -6.10 -20.05
N ARG A 414 32.00 -6.94 -19.14
CA ARG A 414 33.31 -7.59 -19.29
C ARG A 414 33.35 -8.59 -20.44
N SER A 415 32.29 -9.36 -20.67
CA SER A 415 32.22 -10.27 -21.82
C SER A 415 32.21 -9.50 -23.15
N PHE A 416 31.51 -8.36 -23.22
CA PHE A 416 31.49 -7.54 -24.42
C PHE A 416 32.86 -6.94 -24.75
N LEU A 417 33.59 -6.46 -23.72
CA LEU A 417 34.95 -5.96 -23.89
C LEU A 417 35.93 -7.05 -24.32
N ARG A 418 35.81 -8.29 -23.79
CA ARG A 418 36.62 -9.43 -24.22
C ARG A 418 36.37 -9.81 -25.69
N ILE A 419 35.11 -9.81 -26.11
CA ILE A 419 34.75 -10.08 -27.51
C ILE A 419 35.33 -8.99 -28.42
N SER A 420 35.16 -7.71 -28.06
CA SER A 420 35.71 -6.60 -28.84
C SER A 420 37.25 -6.60 -28.91
N SER A 421 37.95 -7.11 -27.89
CA SER A 421 39.40 -7.28 -27.91
C SER A 421 39.90 -8.51 -28.69
N SER A 422 39.00 -9.44 -29.03
CA SER A 422 39.33 -10.64 -29.83
C SER A 422 39.02 -10.50 -31.33
N VAL A 423 38.37 -9.40 -31.72
CA VAL A 423 38.02 -9.06 -33.12
C VAL A 423 38.96 -7.97 -33.69
N LEU A 424 39.89 -7.48 -32.87
CA LEU A 424 41.02 -6.63 -33.24
C LEU A 424 42.29 -7.47 -33.21
#